data_AF-A0ABD5SCK5-F1
#
_entry.id   AF-A0ABD5SCK5-F1
#
_cell.length_a   1.000
_cell.length_b   1.000
_cell.length_c   1.000
_cell.angle_alpha   90.00
_cell.angle_beta   90.00
_cell.angle_gamma   90.00
#
_symmetry.space_group_name_H-M   'P 1'
#
loop_
_entity.id
_entity.type
_entity.pdbx_description
1 polymer ?
#
loop_
_entity_poly.entity_id
_entity_poly.type
_entity_poly.pdbx_seq_one_letter_code
_entity_poly.pdbx_strand_id
1 'polypeptide(L)' 'GPDRVPSGPTRSGPSGIDEGGADGSTATARDGPGDTYCGNCAEFDYVRTDDGMRPYCGHYDELMDDMDACDQWTPR' A
#
# COMPACT_ATOMS: atom_id res chain seq x y z
N GLY A 1 -32.90 -50.76 -4.52
CA GLY A 1 -32.30 -50.19 -5.75
C GLY A 1 -31.12 -49.33 -5.35
N PRO A 2 -30.09 -49.16 -6.20
CA PRO A 2 -29.01 -48.24 -5.90
C PRO A 2 -29.49 -46.81 -6.17
N ASP A 3 -29.88 -46.11 -5.11
CA ASP A 3 -30.20 -44.68 -5.18
C ASP A 3 -28.93 -43.83 -5.01
N ARG A 4 -28.98 -42.70 -5.72
CA ARG A 4 -27.85 -41.87 -6.15
C ARG A 4 -27.25 -40.99 -5.04
N VAL A 5 -25.94 -40.79 -5.19
CA VAL A 5 -25.04 -39.70 -4.77
C VAL A 5 -25.64 -38.49 -4.03
N PRO A 6 -24.94 -37.98 -3.00
CA PRO A 6 -24.85 -36.53 -2.78
C PRO A 6 -23.45 -35.99 -3.09
N SER A 7 -23.44 -34.93 -3.91
CA SER A 7 -22.30 -34.12 -4.30
C SER A 7 -21.53 -33.57 -3.10
N GLY A 8 -20.22 -33.80 -3.08
CA GLY A 8 -19.27 -33.03 -2.26
C GLY A 8 -18.34 -32.24 -3.17
N PRO A 9 -18.17 -30.91 -3.00
CA PRO A 9 -17.25 -30.15 -3.80
C PRO A 9 -15.82 -30.43 -3.31
N THR A 10 -15.06 -31.28 -4.01
CA THR A 10 -13.62 -31.35 -3.81
C THR A 10 -13.00 -30.13 -4.48
N ARG A 11 -12.91 -29.04 -3.70
CA ARG A 11 -12.01 -27.92 -3.93
C ARG A 11 -10.59 -28.48 -3.96
N SER A 12 -10.09 -28.77 -5.15
CA SER A 12 -8.65 -28.89 -5.38
C SER A 12 -8.09 -27.47 -5.28
N GLY A 13 -7.56 -27.15 -4.09
CA GLY A 13 -6.98 -25.85 -3.79
C GLY A 13 -5.80 -25.52 -4.72
N PRO A 14 -5.57 -24.24 -5.04
CA PRO A 14 -4.37 -23.86 -5.75
C PRO A 14 -3.16 -24.18 -4.88
N SER A 15 -2.24 -24.94 -5.46
CA SER A 15 -0.92 -25.24 -4.95
C SER A 15 -0.21 -23.96 -4.50
N GLY A 16 0.39 -24.03 -3.31
CA GLY A 16 1.60 -23.31 -2.92
C GLY A 16 1.61 -21.81 -3.16
N ILE A 17 1.19 -21.04 -2.15
CA ILE A 17 1.82 -19.75 -1.87
C ILE A 17 3.25 -20.02 -1.39
N ASP A 18 4.17 -20.07 -2.33
CA ASP A 18 5.57 -19.76 -2.08
C ASP A 18 5.80 -18.29 -2.44
N GLU A 19 6.86 -17.74 -1.85
CA GLU A 19 7.49 -16.47 -2.21
C GLU A 19 6.96 -15.23 -1.49
N GLY A 20 7.54 -15.05 -0.31
CA GLY A 20 8.30 -13.82 -0.09
C GLY A 20 7.55 -12.71 0.59
N GLY A 21 7.79 -12.57 1.90
CA GLY A 21 7.67 -11.29 2.56
C GLY A 21 8.52 -10.25 1.83
N ALA A 22 7.84 -9.41 1.07
CA ALA A 22 8.29 -8.09 0.69
C ALA A 22 7.05 -7.21 0.74
N ASP A 23 6.71 -6.74 1.94
CA ASP A 23 6.08 -5.42 2.13
C ASP A 23 7.09 -4.34 1.73
N GLY A 24 7.65 -4.49 0.53
CA GLY A 24 8.34 -3.46 -0.20
C GLY A 24 7.32 -3.04 -1.22
N SER A 25 6.36 -2.21 -0.78
CA SER A 25 5.77 -1.23 -1.68
C SER A 25 6.95 -0.49 -2.27
N THR A 26 7.49 -1.04 -3.36
CA THR A 26 8.46 -0.36 -4.19
C THR A 26 7.59 0.69 -4.83
N ALA A 27 7.41 1.80 -4.11
CA ALA A 27 6.90 3.04 -4.63
C ALA A 27 7.95 3.42 -5.65
N THR A 28 7.85 2.84 -6.84
CA THR A 28 8.51 3.34 -8.02
C THR A 28 8.00 4.76 -8.13
N ALA A 29 8.79 5.70 -7.63
CA ALA A 29 9.00 7.00 -8.23
C ALA A 29 8.42 6.97 -9.64
N ARG A 30 7.21 7.50 -9.81
CA ARG A 30 6.71 7.66 -11.18
C ARG A 30 7.46 8.87 -11.69
N ASP A 31 8.65 8.62 -12.23
CA ASP A 31 9.50 9.60 -12.90
C ASP A 31 8.75 10.15 -14.12
N GLY A 32 7.99 11.22 -13.89
CA GLY A 32 7.22 11.97 -14.88
C GLY A 32 6.61 13.20 -14.21
N PRO A 33 6.16 14.21 -14.98
CA PRO A 33 5.43 15.35 -14.44
C PRO A 33 4.01 14.89 -14.07
N GLY A 34 3.90 14.01 -13.08
CA GLY A 34 2.67 13.83 -12.34
C GLY A 34 2.38 15.07 -11.51
N ASP A 35 1.15 15.20 -11.03
CA ASP A 35 0.78 16.30 -10.14
C ASP A 35 1.77 16.33 -8.95
N THR A 36 2.36 17.49 -8.65
CA THR A 36 3.26 17.68 -7.50
C THR A 36 2.40 17.81 -6.25
N TYR A 37 2.48 16.83 -5.35
CA TYR A 37 1.71 16.80 -4.10
C TYR A 37 2.51 16.05 -3.03
N CYS A 38 2.44 16.42 -1.75
CA CYS A 38 3.39 15.87 -0.76
C CYS A 38 3.24 14.35 -0.57
N GLY A 39 2.07 13.78 -0.89
CA GLY A 39 1.87 12.33 -0.99
C GLY A 39 2.75 11.60 -2.02
N ASN A 40 3.46 12.29 -2.92
CA ASN A 40 4.51 11.75 -3.80
C ASN A 40 5.92 12.27 -3.52
N CYS A 41 6.13 12.92 -2.37
CA CYS A 41 7.43 13.36 -1.90
C CYS A 41 8.32 12.19 -1.45
N ALA A 42 9.64 12.37 -1.56
CA ALA A 42 10.65 11.46 -0.98
C ALA A 42 10.54 11.35 0.55
N GLU A 43 10.12 12.43 1.22
CA GLU A 43 9.97 12.52 2.68
C GLU A 43 8.59 12.09 3.20
N PHE A 44 7.74 11.54 2.33
CA PHE A 44 6.39 11.13 2.73
C PHE A 44 6.38 9.73 3.32
N ASP A 45 5.70 9.56 4.45
CA ASP A 45 5.44 8.26 5.07
C ASP A 45 4.01 8.16 5.63
N TYR A 46 3.55 6.93 5.89
CA TYR A 46 2.37 6.63 6.68
C TYR A 46 2.77 6.11 8.05
N VAL A 47 2.51 6.91 9.08
CA VAL A 47 2.80 6.55 10.48
C VAL A 47 1.54 6.07 11.19
N ARG A 48 1.72 5.22 12.22
CA ARG A 48 0.61 4.77 13.07
C ARG A 48 0.35 5.81 14.17
N THR A 49 -0.89 6.24 14.29
CA THR A 49 -1.41 7.07 15.39
C THR A 49 -2.58 6.37 16.07
N ASP A 50 -3.13 6.99 17.12
CA ASP A 50 -4.34 6.50 17.79
C ASP A 50 -5.57 6.44 16.87
N ASP A 51 -5.59 7.27 15.81
CA ASP A 51 -6.65 7.33 14.80
C ASP A 51 -6.39 6.38 13.61
N GLY A 52 -5.30 5.61 13.62
CA GLY A 52 -4.90 4.69 12.56
C GLY A 52 -3.68 5.15 11.76
N MET A 53 -3.58 4.71 10.50
CA MET A 53 -2.49 5.15 9.61
C MET A 53 -2.75 6.57 9.13
N ARG A 54 -1.81 7.49 9.36
CA ARG A 54 -1.93 8.90 8.99
C ARG A 54 -0.78 9.33 8.09
N PRO A 55 -1.04 10.20 7.10
CA PRO A 55 0.02 10.77 6.28
C PRO A 55 0.92 11.66 7.12
N TYR A 56 2.21 11.63 6.85
CA TYR A 56 3.22 12.32 7.63
C TYR A 56 4.32 12.86 6.72
N CYS A 57 4.77 14.07 7.01
CA CYS A 57 5.89 14.71 6.33
C CYS A 57 7.15 14.58 7.19
N GLY A 58 8.08 13.73 6.77
CA GLY A 58 9.35 13.52 7.46
C GLY A 58 10.24 14.77 7.53
N HIS A 59 10.10 15.69 6.56
CA HIS A 59 10.87 16.93 6.56
C HIS A 59 10.48 17.87 7.71
N TYR A 60 9.18 18.06 7.97
CA TYR A 60 8.69 18.95 9.04
C TYR A 60 8.45 18.21 10.35
N ASP A 61 8.53 16.88 10.36
CA ASP A 61 8.20 16.02 11.50
C ASP A 61 6.74 16.20 11.96
N GLU A 62 5.81 16.31 11.00
CA GLU A 62 4.41 16.64 11.27
C GLU A 62 3.44 15.73 10.52
N LEU A 63 2.30 15.44 11.15
CA LEU A 63 1.16 14.80 10.48
C LEU A 63 0.58 15.78 9.47
N MET A 64 0.23 15.24 8.30
CA MET A 64 -0.36 16.04 7.23
C MET A 64 -1.88 16.01 7.30
N ASP A 65 -2.48 17.17 7.06
CA ASP A 65 -3.94 17.31 6.95
C ASP A 65 -4.38 17.61 5.51
N ASP A 66 -3.55 18.29 4.72
CA ASP A 66 -3.70 18.43 3.28
C ASP A 66 -2.73 17.51 2.52
N MET A 67 -2.94 17.35 1.21
CA MET A 67 -2.03 16.59 0.35
C MET A 67 -1.15 17.50 -0.50
N ASP A 68 -1.19 18.82 -0.29
CA ASP A 68 -0.49 19.76 -1.14
C ASP A 68 1.03 19.59 -0.99
N ALA A 69 1.77 19.93 -2.05
CA ALA A 69 3.23 19.87 -1.98
C ALA A 69 3.76 20.96 -1.05
N CYS A 70 4.69 20.60 -0.18
CA CYS A 70 5.40 21.58 0.62
C CYS A 70 6.59 22.21 -0.14
N ASP A 71 7.15 23.29 0.42
CA ASP A 71 8.27 24.02 -0.20
C ASP A 71 9.54 23.18 -0.39
N GLN A 72 9.66 22.05 0.30
CA GLN A 72 10.81 21.14 0.24
C GLN A 72 10.49 19.85 -0.53
N TRP A 73 9.40 19.85 -1.30
CA TRP A 73 9.01 18.69 -2.09
C TRP A 73 10.12 18.27 -3.05
N THR A 74 10.43 16.98 -3.03
CA THR A 74 11.29 16.32 -4.00
C THR A 74 10.62 15.01 -4.42
N PRO A 75 10.67 14.63 -5.70
CA PRO A 75 10.08 13.38 -6.13
C PRO A 75 10.77 12.21 -5.41
N ARG A 76 9.96 11.30 -4.84
CA ARG A 76 10.42 9.97 -4.42
C ARG A 76 10.91 9.16 -5.61
#